data_AF-A0A285JNQ6-F1
#
_entry.id   AF-A0A285JNQ6-F1
#
_cell.length_a   1.000
_cell.length_b   1.000
_cell.length_c   1.000
_cell.angle_alpha   90.00
_cell.angle_beta   90.00
_cell.angle_gamma   90.00
#
_symmetry.space_group_name_H-M   'P 1'
#
loop_
_entity.id
_entity.type
_entity.pdbx_description
1 polymer ?
#
loop_
_entity_poly.entity_id
_entity_poly.type
_entity_poly.pdbx_seq_one_letter_code
_entity_poly.pdbx_strand_id
1 'polypeptide(L)'
;MKIFVTDSEGVLREVEGETVVLELSNGKTIELAEITDWPERQTAITIWGGRQPLESWTEDDRHKTEQLNMSLVAGNCVDVWPGRVKKQN
;
A
#
# COMPACT_ATOMS: atom_id res chain seq x y z
N MET A 1 -11.20 7.21 -5.19
CA MET A 1 -9.83 7.60 -5.58
C MET A 1 -9.76 7.74 -7.09
N LYS A 2 -8.87 8.56 -7.64
CA LYS A 2 -8.46 8.50 -9.05
C LYS A 2 -7.00 8.05 -9.12
N ILE A 3 -6.72 7.03 -9.92
CA ILE A 3 -5.36 6.48 -10.07
C ILE A 3 -4.81 6.95 -11.40
N PHE A 4 -3.61 7.50 -11.39
CA PHE A 4 -2.89 7.88 -12.59
C PHE A 4 -1.54 7.16 -12.64
N VAL A 5 -1.19 6.64 -13.81
CA VAL A 5 0.11 6.01 -14.06
C VAL A 5 0.80 6.71 -15.22
N THR A 6 2.12 6.81 -15.15
CA THR A 6 2.93 7.40 -16.22
C THR A 6 3.54 6.30 -17.06
N ASP A 7 3.40 6.37 -18.38
CA ASP A 7 4.05 5.42 -19.29
C ASP A 7 5.53 5.78 -19.55
N SER A 8 6.20 4.97 -20.38
CA SER A 8 7.62 5.16 -20.71
C SER A 8 7.93 6.47 -21.44
N GLU A 9 6.92 7.13 -22.01
CA GLU A 9 7.06 8.42 -22.69
C GLU A 9 6.78 9.60 -21.76
N GLY A 10 6.45 9.34 -20.49
CA GLY A 10 6.11 10.38 -19.53
C GLY A 10 4.64 10.81 -19.59
N VAL A 11 3.80 10.12 -20.37
CA VAL A 11 2.38 10.47 -20.49
C VAL A 11 1.61 9.91 -19.31
N LEU A 12 0.89 10.79 -18.61
CA LEU A 12 0.02 10.45 -17.50
C LEU A 12 -1.32 9.89 -18.02
N ARG A 13 -1.74 8.72 -17.55
CA ARG A 13 -2.98 8.05 -17.93
C ARG A 13 -3.80 7.70 -16.70
N GLU A 14 -5.10 8.00 -16.72
CA GLU A 14 -6.03 7.55 -15.68
C GLU A 14 -6.30 6.05 -15.85
N VAL A 15 -6.32 5.31 -14.74
CA VAL A 15 -6.63 3.88 -14.68
C VAL A 15 -7.80 3.67 -13.73
N GLU A 16 -8.75 2.86 -14.15
CA GLU A 16 -9.88 2.46 -13.30
C GLU A 16 -9.40 1.51 -12.20
N GLY A 17 -9.75 1.82 -10.95
CA GLY A 17 -9.43 0.97 -9.80
C GLY A 17 -9.78 1.62 -8.46
N GLU A 18 -9.94 0.77 -7.46
CA GLU A 18 -10.23 1.17 -6.08
C GLU A 18 -8.98 1.17 -5.19
N THR A 19 -8.00 0.30 -5.52
CA THR A 19 -6.70 0.20 -4.85
C THR A 19 -5.59 0.05 -5.88
N VAL A 20 -4.34 0.29 -5.46
CA VAL A 20 -3.13 0.06 -6.27
C VAL A 20 -2.22 -0.91 -5.52
N VAL A 21 -1.84 -2.01 -6.16
CA VAL A 21 -0.84 -2.94 -5.63
C VAL A 21 0.47 -2.76 -6.39
N LEU A 22 1.53 -2.42 -5.65
CA LEU A 22 2.88 -2.25 -6.16
C LEU A 22 3.72 -3.48 -5.80
N GLU A 23 4.29 -4.15 -6.80
CA GLU A 23 5.30 -5.20 -6.57
C GLU A 23 6.70 -4.58 -6.62
N LEU A 24 7.46 -4.79 -5.55
CA LEU A 24 8.82 -4.30 -5.43
C LEU A 24 9.80 -5.32 -6.02
N SER A 25 11.00 -4.86 -6.37
CA SER A 25 12.06 -5.72 -6.94
C SER A 25 12.50 -6.88 -6.03
N ASN A 26 12.17 -6.81 -4.73
CA ASN A 26 12.40 -7.88 -3.76
C ASN A 26 11.25 -8.90 -3.67
N GLY A 27 10.25 -8.82 -4.57
CA GLY A 27 9.08 -9.70 -4.64
C GLY A 27 8.00 -9.42 -3.58
N LYS A 28 8.17 -8.38 -2.77
CA LYS A 28 7.16 -7.97 -1.77
C LYS A 28 6.20 -6.96 -2.38
N THR A 29 5.04 -6.81 -1.75
CA THR A 29 4.00 -5.90 -2.23
C THR A 29 3.69 -4.79 -1.22
N ILE A 30 3.20 -3.66 -1.75
CA ILE A 30 2.56 -2.58 -0.99
C ILE A 30 1.21 -2.32 -1.66
N GLU A 31 0.15 -2.17 -0.86
CA GLU A 31 -1.16 -1.78 -1.37
C GLU A 31 -1.53 -0.36 -0.91
N LEU A 32 -1.96 0.48 -1.85
CA LEU A 32 -2.47 1.83 -1.63
C LEU A 32 -4.00 1.81 -1.79
N ALA A 33 -4.70 2.35 -0.81
CA ALA A 33 -6.16 2.47 -0.81
C ALA A 33 -6.59 3.81 -0.22
N GLU A 34 -7.76 4.33 -0.58
CA GLU A 34 -8.30 5.54 0.03
C GLU A 34 -8.99 5.20 1.36
N ILE A 35 -8.76 6.01 2.42
CA ILE A 35 -9.63 5.97 3.60
C ILE A 35 -10.90 6.74 3.24
N THR A 36 -12.02 6.02 3.08
CA THR A 36 -13.32 6.65 2.79
C THR A 36 -14.18 6.87 4.04
N ASP A 37 -13.89 6.19 5.16
CA ASP A 37 -14.89 5.97 6.20
C ASP A 37 -14.65 6.74 7.53
N TRP A 38 -13.78 7.75 7.52
CA TRP A 38 -13.41 8.47 8.76
C TRP A 38 -13.73 9.97 8.62
N PRO A 39 -14.95 10.42 9.00
CA PRO A 39 -15.44 11.78 8.74
C PRO A 39 -14.58 12.91 9.32
N GLU A 40 -13.78 12.62 10.36
CA GLU A 40 -12.98 13.61 11.09
C GLU A 40 -11.50 13.65 10.66
N ARG A 41 -11.10 12.85 9.67
CA ARG A 41 -9.70 12.80 9.20
C ARG A 41 -9.50 13.59 7.91
N GLN A 42 -8.29 14.11 7.76
CA GLN A 42 -7.85 14.69 6.49
C GLN A 42 -7.90 13.63 5.38
N THR A 43 -8.15 14.05 4.14
CA THR A 43 -8.02 13.20 2.96
C THR A 43 -6.61 12.60 2.94
N ALA A 44 -6.53 11.26 2.99
CA ALA A 44 -5.29 10.53 3.14
C ALA A 44 -5.32 9.22 2.34
N ILE A 45 -4.13 8.78 1.93
CA ILE A 45 -3.92 7.44 1.35
C ILE A 45 -3.53 6.50 2.48
N THR A 46 -4.20 5.35 2.53
CA THR A 46 -3.85 4.20 3.36
C THR A 46 -2.80 3.39 2.65
N ILE A 47 -1.78 2.97 3.39
CA ILE A 47 -0.71 2.12 2.89
C ILE A 47 -0.72 0.83 3.71
N TRP A 48 -0.73 -0.31 3.03
CA TRP A 48 -0.66 -1.64 3.63
C TRP A 48 0.63 -2.33 3.23
N GLY A 49 1.25 -3.04 4.18
CA GLY A 49 2.33 -3.97 3.88
C GLY A 49 1.75 -5.23 3.27
N GLY A 50 2.19 -5.61 2.09
CA GLY A 50 1.57 -6.67 1.33
C GLY A 50 0.23 -6.21 0.74
N ARG A 51 -0.86 -6.79 1.24
CA ARG A 51 -2.23 -6.57 0.79
C ARG A 51 -3.14 -6.13 1.95
N GLN A 52 -4.16 -5.34 1.66
CA GLN A 52 -5.22 -5.00 2.62
C GLN A 52 -5.94 -6.28 3.07
N PRO A 53 -6.04 -6.56 4.39
CA PRO A 53 -6.87 -7.66 4.88
C PRO A 53 -8.33 -7.47 4.49
N LEU A 54 -8.97 -8.51 3.94
CA LEU A 54 -10.41 -8.52 3.67
C LEU A 54 -11.12 -9.38 4.71
N GLU A 55 -12.38 -9.05 5.01
CA GLU A 55 -13.19 -9.84 5.96
C GLU A 55 -13.35 -11.31 5.53
N SER A 56 -13.29 -11.57 4.23
CA SER A 56 -13.39 -12.92 3.66
C SER A 56 -12.09 -13.73 3.74
N TRP A 57 -11.00 -13.18 4.26
CA TRP A 57 -9.71 -13.87 4.29
C TRP A 57 -9.68 -14.99 5.33
N THR A 58 -9.06 -16.09 4.94
CA THR A 58 -8.77 -17.23 5.81
C THR A 58 -7.47 -17.01 6.59
N GLU A 59 -7.17 -17.93 7.53
CA GLU A 59 -5.87 -17.94 8.21
C GLU A 59 -4.70 -18.13 7.22
N ASP A 60 -4.90 -18.93 6.17
CA ASP A 60 -3.90 -19.08 5.13
C ASP A 60 -3.65 -17.75 4.42
N ASP A 61 -4.67 -16.96 4.10
CA ASP A 61 -4.50 -15.67 3.40
C ASP A 61 -3.67 -14.63 4.17
N ARG A 62 -3.47 -14.79 5.49
CA ARG A 62 -2.69 -13.85 6.30
C ARG A 62 -1.26 -13.67 5.81
N HIS A 63 -0.68 -14.66 5.11
CA HIS A 63 0.68 -14.54 4.53
C HIS A 63 0.78 -13.45 3.45
N LYS A 64 -0.36 -12.95 2.93
CA LYS A 64 -0.41 -11.83 1.99
C LYS A 64 -0.26 -10.47 2.68
N THR A 65 -0.38 -10.42 4.01
CA THR A 65 -0.04 -9.23 4.79
C THR A 65 1.43 -9.25 5.19
N GLU A 66 2.03 -8.07 5.25
CA GLU A 66 3.36 -7.87 5.78
C GLU A 66 3.37 -6.77 6.84
N GLN A 67 4.37 -6.83 7.72
CA GLN A 67 4.65 -5.68 8.58
C GLN A 67 5.00 -4.49 7.69
N LEU A 68 4.37 -3.34 7.93
CA LEU A 68 4.72 -2.10 7.25
C LEU A 68 5.72 -1.32 8.09
N ASN A 69 6.83 -0.92 7.46
CA ASN A 69 7.82 -0.04 8.06
C ASN A 69 7.81 1.28 7.31
N MET A 70 8.12 2.37 8.02
CA MET A 70 8.21 3.70 7.42
C MET A 70 9.28 4.55 8.08
N SER A 71 9.87 5.46 7.30
CA SER A 71 10.81 6.47 7.79
C SER A 71 10.56 7.80 7.10
N LEU A 72 10.49 8.88 7.88
CA LEU A 72 10.53 10.23 7.32
C LEU A 72 11.95 10.51 6.82
N VAL A 73 12.08 10.78 5.53
CA VAL A 73 13.35 11.08 4.86
C VAL A 73 13.55 12.59 4.75
N ALA A 74 12.45 13.32 4.56
CA ALA A 74 12.42 14.78 4.51
C ALA A 74 11.06 15.29 5.00
N GLY A 75 10.90 16.62 5.12
CA GLY A 75 9.62 17.24 5.52
C GLY A 75 8.43 16.91 4.61
N ASN A 76 8.69 16.40 3.40
CA ASN A 76 7.69 15.98 2.41
C ASN A 76 7.97 14.60 1.81
N CYS A 77 8.85 13.80 2.43
CA CYS A 77 9.25 12.50 1.88
C CYS A 77 9.20 11.42 2.96
N VAL A 78 8.56 10.30 2.63
CA VAL A 78 8.49 9.11 3.46
C VAL A 78 8.90 7.90 2.62
N ASP A 79 9.85 7.13 3.13
CA ASP A 79 10.13 5.79 2.64
C ASP A 79 9.20 4.81 3.34
N VAL A 80 8.62 3.90 2.56
CA VAL A 80 7.72 2.85 3.06
C VAL A 80 8.18 1.52 2.47
N TRP A 81 8.34 0.50 3.32
CA TRP A 81 8.73 -0.83 2.86
C TRP A 81 8.08 -1.96 3.67
N PRO A 82 7.72 -3.07 3.01
CA PRO A 82 7.20 -4.26 3.65
C PRO A 82 8.34 -5.08 4.29
N GLY A 83 8.14 -5.55 5.52
CA GLY A 83 9.12 -6.28 6.31
C GLY A 83 8.64 -7.66 6.74
N ARG A 84 9.58 -8.53 7.15
CA ARG A 84 9.22 -9.78 7.81
C ARG A 84 8.77 -9.51 9.24
N VAL A 85 7.63 -10.08 9.63
CA VAL A 85 7.32 -10.33 11.05
C VAL A 85 8.52 -11.06 11.65
N LYS A 86 9.27 -10.45 12.58
CA LYS A 86 10.11 -11.24 13.47
C LYS A 86 9.15 -12.17 14.19
N LYS A 87 9.24 -13.49 13.95
CA LYS A 87 8.65 -14.47 14.88
C LYS A 87 9.17 -14.08 16.27
N GLN A 88 8.27 -13.67 17.15
CA GLN A 88 8.59 -13.67 18.57
C GLN A 88 8.83 -15.14 18.92
N ASN A 89 10.10 -15.51 19.03
CA ASN A 89 10.52 -16.73 19.69
C ASN A 89 10.62 -16.44 21.19
#